data_AF-A0A545UCC7-F1
#
_entry.id   AF-A0A545UCC7-F1
#
_cell.length_a   1.000
_cell.length_b   1.000
_cell.length_c   1.000
_cell.angle_alpha   90.00
_cell.angle_beta   90.00
_cell.angle_gamma   90.00
#
_symmetry.space_group_name_H-M   'P 1'
#
loop_
_entity.id
_entity.type
_entity.pdbx_description
1 polymer ?
#
loop_
_entity_poly.entity_id
_entity_poly.type
_entity_poly.pdbx_seq_one_letter_code
_entity_poly.pdbx_strand_id
1 'polypeptide(L)'
;MHRNSTNNASLATWLMVFSAFVIVGCKTVSPQRTHWDNYKQAMDDSAGKADYVKARKSLEDMIDDPGTDAKMRKNAIELLSGKLFTGDFGNFDEESFIYWAKALGSNTPSWLKLRLKSVEMVNSEYQKNPAEVASLYTSIRKYCDDKTLVTEQLASSPDNIALRYLAAVECLSEQLVNKEEARKLYARHLASFGPRDNAQVMAKGFSLYTNDASEYEKLGELDKNALLLAKVQTLKYVANAKELKFKMKPTTQNYNQSSMIFNKLESDNDKDWQDAISATEQYIESNDIDKESKGFFYNIIMTSAFLKDRYEVYQEYAGKLLDNSDLGVQQKLFVELNRGLLLSEVGRSEEGLKYIDKAINLYHEQKASIK
;
A
#
# COMPACT_ATOMS: atom_id res chain seq x y z
N MET A 1 63.26 47.69 5.30
CA MET A 1 63.98 46.45 5.65
C MET A 1 63.36 45.31 4.85
N HIS A 2 64.22 44.57 4.15
CA HIS A 2 64.09 43.30 3.41
C HIS A 2 62.72 42.64 3.19
N ARG A 3 62.44 41.96 2.07
CA ARG A 3 62.97 41.85 0.68
C ARG A 3 62.05 40.77 0.05
N ASN A 4 61.61 40.99 -1.20
CA ASN A 4 61.32 40.00 -2.26
C ASN A 4 60.30 38.87 -1.96
N SER A 5 59.52 38.31 -2.88
CA SER A 5 59.63 38.04 -4.32
C SER A 5 58.23 37.52 -4.75
N THR A 6 57.69 37.57 -5.96
CA THR A 6 58.24 37.58 -7.32
C THR A 6 57.10 37.97 -8.27
N ASN A 7 57.45 38.75 -9.29
CA ASN A 7 56.68 38.92 -10.52
C ASN A 7 56.72 37.64 -11.38
N ASN A 8 55.70 37.46 -12.23
CA ASN A 8 55.82 37.44 -13.70
C ASN A 8 54.45 37.07 -14.31
N ALA A 9 53.76 37.99 -14.97
CA ALA A 9 53.92 38.43 -16.37
C ALA A 9 52.95 37.65 -17.29
N SER A 10 51.86 38.29 -17.73
CA SER A 10 51.68 38.86 -19.09
C SER A 10 51.03 37.81 -20.02
N LEU A 11 50.02 38.07 -20.83
CA LEU A 11 49.89 39.12 -21.85
C LEU A 11 48.44 39.18 -22.34
N ALA A 12 48.01 40.37 -22.67
CA ALA A 12 46.72 40.68 -23.25
C ALA A 12 46.81 40.82 -24.78
N THR A 13 45.74 40.38 -25.46
CA THR A 13 45.15 40.92 -26.72
C THR A 13 45.92 40.77 -28.04
N TRP A 14 45.28 40.22 -29.08
CA TRP A 14 44.77 40.95 -30.27
C TRP A 14 43.91 40.07 -31.21
N LEU A 15 42.65 40.50 -31.36
CA LEU A 15 41.62 40.40 -32.42
C LEU A 15 41.51 39.27 -33.48
N MET A 16 40.29 38.70 -33.48
CA MET A 16 39.26 38.56 -34.54
C MET A 16 39.61 37.98 -35.93
N VAL A 17 38.96 36.85 -36.26
CA VAL A 17 38.22 36.67 -37.53
C VAL A 17 36.90 35.95 -37.26
N PHE A 18 35.81 36.62 -37.63
CA PHE A 18 34.46 36.09 -37.76
C PHE A 18 34.40 34.97 -38.81
N SER A 19 33.87 33.81 -38.43
CA SER A 19 33.24 32.89 -39.39
C SER A 19 31.83 32.61 -38.90
N ALA A 20 30.89 33.19 -39.63
CA ALA A 20 29.46 33.10 -39.39
C ALA A 20 28.96 31.66 -39.52
N PHE A 21 27.94 31.40 -38.71
CA PHE A 21 27.07 30.25 -38.70
C PHE A 21 26.57 29.82 -40.09
N VAL A 22 26.68 28.52 -40.35
CA VAL A 22 25.60 27.75 -40.94
C VAL A 22 25.13 26.76 -39.87
N ILE A 23 24.26 27.21 -38.94
CA ILE A 23 23.37 26.27 -38.25
C ILE A 23 22.36 25.82 -39.30
N VAL A 24 22.61 24.67 -39.91
CA VAL A 24 21.50 23.82 -40.32
C VAL A 24 20.85 23.37 -39.02
N GLY A 25 19.63 23.82 -38.78
CA GLY A 25 18.84 23.47 -37.60
C GLY A 25 18.48 21.99 -37.59
N CYS A 26 19.46 21.11 -37.32
CA CYS A 26 19.17 19.82 -36.73
C CYS A 26 18.71 20.12 -35.31
N LYS A 27 17.39 20.10 -35.07
CA LYS A 27 16.86 19.86 -33.73
C LYS A 27 17.47 18.52 -33.30
N THR A 28 18.54 18.57 -32.52
CA THR A 28 19.08 17.39 -31.87
C THR A 28 17.99 16.90 -30.92
N VAL A 29 17.27 15.87 -31.35
CA VAL A 29 16.34 15.16 -30.48
C VAL A 29 17.17 14.65 -29.33
N SER A 30 16.84 15.05 -28.10
CA SER A 30 17.60 14.58 -26.95
C SER A 30 17.55 13.04 -26.91
N PRO A 31 18.67 12.35 -26.62
CA PRO A 31 18.71 10.88 -26.57
C PRO A 31 17.59 10.27 -25.72
N GLN A 32 17.26 10.93 -24.60
CA GLN A 32 16.11 10.62 -23.74
C GLN A 32 14.77 10.50 -24.49
N ARG A 33 14.47 11.45 -25.38
CA ARG A 33 13.23 11.48 -26.14
C ARG A 33 13.21 10.36 -27.17
N THR A 34 14.37 10.06 -27.76
CA THR A 34 14.54 8.93 -28.68
C THR A 34 14.26 7.59 -27.99
N HIS A 35 14.81 7.35 -26.79
CA HIS A 35 14.56 6.09 -26.05
C HIS A 35 13.09 5.93 -25.66
N TRP A 36 12.42 7.02 -25.26
CA TRP A 36 11.00 6.98 -24.92
C TRP A 36 10.10 6.75 -26.13
N ASP A 37 10.41 7.41 -27.25
CA ASP A 37 9.68 7.24 -28.50
C ASP A 37 9.89 5.81 -29.05
N ASN A 38 11.09 5.25 -28.89
CA ASN A 38 11.39 3.85 -29.22
C ASN A 38 10.59 2.86 -28.35
N TYR A 39 10.52 3.11 -27.04
CA TYR A 39 9.68 2.32 -26.12
C TYR A 39 8.21 2.35 -26.57
N LYS A 40 7.67 3.55 -26.83
CA LYS A 40 6.28 3.71 -27.28
C LYS A 40 6.01 2.99 -28.58
N GLN A 41 6.90 3.14 -29.57
CA GLN A 41 6.77 2.48 -30.86
C GLN A 41 6.82 0.95 -30.72
N ALA A 42 7.67 0.43 -29.83
CA ALA A 42 7.78 -0.99 -29.58
C ALA A 42 6.54 -1.57 -28.87
N MET A 43 5.86 -0.76 -28.06
CA MET A 43 4.62 -1.13 -27.37
C MET A 43 3.34 -0.88 -28.19
N ASP A 44 3.44 -0.22 -29.34
CA ASP A 44 2.31 0.06 -30.22
C ASP A 44 1.91 -1.21 -30.99
N ASP A 45 0.73 -1.75 -30.66
CA ASP A 45 0.18 -2.98 -31.23
C ASP A 45 -0.77 -2.72 -32.41
N SER A 46 -0.94 -1.46 -32.84
CA SER A 46 -1.83 -1.09 -33.94
C SER A 46 -1.45 -1.69 -35.30
N ALA A 47 -0.22 -2.20 -35.45
CA ALA A 47 0.30 -2.81 -36.67
C ALA A 47 0.75 -4.29 -36.51
N GLY A 48 0.55 -4.91 -35.34
CA GLY A 48 1.03 -6.27 -35.05
C GLY A 48 1.20 -6.54 -33.55
N LYS A 49 1.83 -7.66 -33.18
CA LYS A 49 2.17 -7.95 -31.77
C LYS A 49 3.30 -7.02 -31.32
N ALA A 50 3.15 -6.38 -30.16
CA ALA A 50 4.18 -5.53 -29.56
C ALA A 50 5.56 -6.23 -29.46
N ASP A 51 6.62 -5.46 -29.70
CA ASP A 51 8.02 -5.92 -29.61
C ASP A 51 8.53 -5.69 -28.18
N TYR A 52 8.22 -6.63 -27.30
CA TYR A 52 8.56 -6.55 -25.90
C TYR A 52 10.06 -6.54 -25.60
N VAL A 53 10.86 -7.19 -26.44
CA VAL A 53 12.33 -7.19 -26.32
C VAL A 53 12.85 -5.79 -26.57
N LYS A 54 12.40 -5.15 -27.66
CA LYS A 54 12.78 -3.76 -27.98
C LYS A 54 12.23 -2.77 -26.96
N ALA A 55 11.02 -2.98 -26.45
CA ALA A 55 10.44 -2.12 -25.43
C ALA A 55 11.24 -2.16 -24.12
N ARG A 56 11.57 -3.37 -23.62
CA ARG A 56 12.43 -3.55 -22.44
C ARG A 56 13.79 -2.89 -22.66
N LYS A 57 14.46 -3.19 -23.77
CA LYS A 57 15.77 -2.64 -24.10
C LYS A 57 15.78 -1.12 -24.14
N SER A 58 14.71 -0.50 -24.68
CA SER A 58 14.58 0.96 -24.74
C SER A 58 14.46 1.61 -23.35
N LEU A 59 13.81 0.93 -22.40
CA LEU A 59 13.77 1.40 -21.00
C LEU A 59 15.14 1.23 -20.33
N GLU A 60 15.81 0.09 -20.52
CA GLU A 60 17.17 -0.13 -20.01
C GLU A 60 18.16 0.90 -20.57
N ASP A 61 18.12 1.18 -21.88
CA ASP A 61 18.94 2.22 -22.52
C ASP A 61 18.67 3.61 -21.93
N MET A 62 17.40 3.93 -21.67
CA MET A 62 17.04 5.18 -21.00
C MET A 62 17.63 5.25 -19.58
N ILE A 63 17.65 4.12 -18.87
CA ILE A 63 18.17 4.03 -17.51
C ILE A 63 19.70 4.16 -17.49
N ASP A 64 20.39 3.60 -18.47
CA ASP A 64 21.86 3.58 -18.53
C ASP A 64 22.45 4.85 -19.16
N ASP A 65 21.68 5.58 -19.99
CA ASP A 65 22.12 6.79 -20.66
C ASP A 65 22.50 7.88 -19.64
N PRO A 66 23.77 8.36 -19.60
CA PRO A 66 24.19 9.41 -18.67
C PRO A 66 23.51 10.75 -18.95
N GLY A 67 22.99 10.94 -20.17
CA GLY A 67 22.19 12.09 -20.55
C GLY A 67 20.78 12.06 -19.98
N THR A 68 20.28 10.95 -19.42
CA THR A 68 18.94 10.85 -18.81
C THR A 68 18.88 11.48 -17.43
N ASP A 69 17.97 12.44 -17.25
CA ASP A 69 17.75 13.11 -15.97
C ASP A 69 17.17 12.16 -14.91
N ALA A 70 17.39 12.50 -13.64
CA ALA A 70 17.04 11.63 -12.52
C ALA A 70 15.54 11.30 -12.43
N LYS A 71 14.65 12.22 -12.82
CA LYS A 71 13.20 12.00 -12.78
C LYS A 71 12.79 11.03 -13.88
N MET A 72 13.32 11.20 -15.09
CA MET A 72 13.04 10.31 -16.21
C MET A 72 13.62 8.91 -15.98
N ARG A 73 14.83 8.82 -15.43
CA ARG A 73 15.46 7.56 -15.02
C ARG A 73 14.61 6.82 -13.98
N LYS A 74 14.14 7.53 -12.94
CA LYS A 74 13.23 6.98 -11.94
C LYS A 74 11.94 6.45 -12.59
N ASN A 75 11.30 7.23 -13.44
CA ASN A 75 10.07 6.81 -14.13
C ASN A 75 10.30 5.59 -15.03
N ALA A 76 11.44 5.50 -15.70
CA ALA A 76 11.82 4.36 -16.52
C ALA A 76 12.00 3.09 -15.67
N ILE A 77 12.69 3.19 -14.53
CA ILE A 77 12.85 2.06 -13.59
C ILE A 77 11.49 1.62 -13.03
N GLU A 78 10.63 2.57 -12.63
CA GLU A 78 9.28 2.27 -12.14
C GLU A 78 8.44 1.55 -13.19
N LEU A 79 8.46 2.02 -14.44
CA LEU A 79 7.73 1.42 -15.55
C LEU A 79 8.28 0.02 -15.89
N LEU A 80 9.61 -0.11 -15.99
CA LEU A 80 10.29 -1.37 -16.26
C LEU A 80 9.94 -2.42 -15.20
N SER A 81 10.08 -2.06 -13.92
CA SER A 81 9.71 -2.92 -12.79
C SER A 81 8.23 -3.28 -12.83
N GLY A 82 7.36 -2.32 -13.14
CA GLY A 82 5.92 -2.53 -13.25
C GLY A 82 5.56 -3.56 -14.32
N LYS A 83 6.20 -3.48 -15.50
CA LYS A 83 5.98 -4.38 -16.64
C LYS A 83 6.57 -5.77 -16.43
N LEU A 84 7.73 -5.88 -15.79
CA LEU A 84 8.33 -7.17 -15.40
C LEU A 84 7.45 -7.91 -14.38
N PHE A 85 6.89 -7.17 -13.41
CA PHE A 85 5.98 -7.74 -12.41
C PHE A 85 4.71 -8.34 -13.02
N THR A 86 4.10 -7.67 -14.00
CA THR A 86 2.84 -8.13 -14.62
C THR A 86 3.07 -9.14 -15.75
N GLY A 87 4.32 -9.34 -16.19
CA GLY A 87 4.63 -10.16 -17.36
C GLY A 87 4.25 -9.50 -18.69
N ASP A 88 4.05 -8.17 -18.71
CA ASP A 88 3.64 -7.41 -19.90
C ASP A 88 4.69 -7.46 -21.03
N PHE A 89 5.93 -7.86 -20.72
CA PHE A 89 6.95 -8.14 -21.73
C PHE A 89 6.84 -9.54 -22.36
N GLY A 90 5.72 -10.24 -22.14
CA GLY A 90 5.44 -11.55 -22.71
C GLY A 90 6.01 -12.72 -21.90
N ASN A 91 6.73 -12.43 -20.82
CA ASN A 91 7.28 -13.39 -19.87
C ASN A 91 7.44 -12.74 -18.49
N PHE A 92 7.39 -13.57 -17.43
CA PHE A 92 7.78 -13.15 -16.09
C PHE A 92 9.30 -13.18 -15.95
N ASP A 93 9.85 -12.21 -15.25
CA ASP A 93 11.27 -12.10 -14.91
C ASP A 93 11.40 -11.47 -13.52
N GLU A 94 11.31 -12.34 -12.52
CA GLU A 94 11.26 -12.01 -11.10
C GLU A 94 12.59 -11.48 -10.59
N GLU A 95 13.71 -12.06 -11.05
CA GLU A 95 15.04 -11.58 -10.72
C GLU A 95 15.24 -10.14 -11.19
N SER A 96 14.94 -9.86 -12.46
CA SER A 96 15.03 -8.50 -13.00
C SER A 96 14.04 -7.55 -12.32
N PHE A 97 12.82 -8.00 -12.02
CA PHE A 97 11.87 -7.22 -11.25
C PHE A 97 12.45 -6.80 -9.89
N ILE A 98 12.99 -7.75 -9.12
CA ILE A 98 13.57 -7.48 -7.80
C ILE A 98 14.75 -6.52 -7.94
N TYR A 99 15.64 -6.76 -8.91
CA TYR A 99 16.81 -5.93 -9.18
C TYR A 99 16.42 -4.47 -9.45
N TRP A 100 15.56 -4.23 -10.44
CA TRP A 100 15.16 -2.88 -10.83
C TRP A 100 14.34 -2.18 -9.75
N ALA A 101 13.46 -2.90 -9.06
CA ALA A 101 12.66 -2.33 -7.99
C ALA A 101 13.51 -1.90 -6.77
N LYS A 102 14.58 -2.65 -6.46
CA LYS A 102 15.55 -2.31 -5.40
C LYS A 102 16.50 -1.19 -5.82
N ALA A 103 16.80 -1.02 -7.11
CA ALA A 103 17.66 0.04 -7.62
C ALA A 103 17.17 1.47 -7.28
N LEU A 104 15.87 1.65 -7.01
CA LEU A 104 15.31 2.93 -6.58
C LEU A 104 15.65 3.32 -5.12
N GLY A 105 16.06 2.36 -4.28
CA GLY A 105 16.45 2.61 -2.89
C GLY A 105 15.37 3.36 -2.08
N SER A 106 15.74 4.51 -1.50
CA SER A 106 14.80 5.34 -0.73
C SER A 106 13.68 5.96 -1.60
N ASN A 107 13.89 6.04 -2.91
CA ASN A 107 12.93 6.61 -3.87
C ASN A 107 11.86 5.62 -4.34
N THR A 108 11.91 4.35 -3.91
CA THR A 108 10.91 3.34 -4.30
C THR A 108 9.51 3.79 -3.86
N PRO A 109 8.55 3.94 -4.80
CA PRO A 109 7.19 4.35 -4.47
C PRO A 109 6.47 3.27 -3.65
N SER A 110 5.47 3.65 -2.87
CA SER A 110 4.76 2.75 -1.94
C SER A 110 4.17 1.51 -2.63
N TRP A 111 3.59 1.66 -3.82
CA TRP A 111 3.03 0.54 -4.59
C TRP A 111 4.10 -0.49 -4.96
N LEU A 112 5.32 -0.06 -5.27
CA LEU A 112 6.42 -0.94 -5.66
C LEU A 112 7.06 -1.60 -4.43
N LYS A 113 7.14 -0.88 -3.30
CA LYS A 113 7.51 -1.46 -1.99
C LYS A 113 6.56 -2.59 -1.60
N LEU A 114 5.25 -2.40 -1.80
CA LEU A 114 4.24 -3.42 -1.54
C LEU A 114 4.45 -4.65 -2.44
N ARG A 115 4.66 -4.45 -3.75
CA ARG A 115 4.91 -5.56 -4.69
C ARG A 115 6.19 -6.34 -4.36
N LEU A 116 7.28 -5.66 -4.01
CA LEU A 116 8.50 -6.29 -3.52
C LEU A 116 8.23 -7.15 -2.28
N LYS A 117 7.53 -6.59 -1.29
CA LYS A 117 7.14 -7.33 -0.09
C LYS A 117 6.29 -8.54 -0.40
N SER A 118 5.30 -8.44 -1.30
CA SER A 118 4.48 -9.58 -1.73
C SER A 118 5.32 -10.68 -2.39
N VAL A 119 6.28 -10.32 -3.24
CA VAL A 119 7.20 -11.29 -3.86
C VAL A 119 8.06 -11.99 -2.80
N GLU A 120 8.63 -11.22 -1.86
CA GLU A 120 9.43 -11.77 -0.76
C GLU A 120 8.61 -12.70 0.14
N MET A 121 7.34 -12.36 0.43
CA MET A 121 6.43 -13.21 1.22
C MET A 121 6.09 -14.51 0.50
N VAL A 122 5.74 -14.45 -0.80
CA VAL A 122 5.43 -15.67 -1.56
C VAL A 122 6.65 -16.58 -1.66
N ASN A 123 7.84 -16.03 -1.92
CA ASN A 123 9.07 -16.82 -1.97
C ASN A 123 9.41 -17.44 -0.62
N SER A 124 9.30 -16.67 0.47
CA SER A 124 9.57 -17.19 1.82
C SER A 124 8.62 -18.33 2.17
N GLU A 125 7.34 -18.19 1.83
CA GLU A 125 6.35 -19.22 2.11
C GLU A 125 6.52 -20.44 1.21
N TYR A 126 6.84 -20.26 -0.08
CA TYR A 126 7.12 -21.37 -0.99
C TYR A 126 8.34 -22.17 -0.54
N GLN A 127 9.38 -21.52 0.00
CA GLN A 127 10.54 -22.22 0.57
C GLN A 127 10.18 -23.07 1.79
N LYS A 128 9.20 -22.65 2.60
CA LYS A 128 8.75 -23.38 3.79
C LYS A 128 7.75 -24.49 3.44
N ASN A 129 6.76 -24.17 2.62
CA ASN A 129 5.57 -24.98 2.35
C ASN A 129 5.26 -25.06 0.83
N PRO A 130 6.16 -25.60 -0.01
CA PRO A 130 6.01 -25.55 -1.46
C PRO A 130 4.75 -26.25 -1.97
N ALA A 131 4.36 -27.36 -1.32
CA ALA A 131 3.15 -28.11 -1.66
C ALA A 131 1.88 -27.30 -1.40
N GLU A 132 1.85 -26.50 -0.34
CA GLU A 132 0.69 -25.68 0.00
C GLU A 132 0.53 -24.54 -0.99
N VAL A 133 1.61 -23.81 -1.30
CA VAL A 133 1.60 -22.73 -2.29
C VAL A 133 1.21 -23.25 -3.67
N ALA A 134 1.74 -24.40 -4.09
CA ALA A 134 1.38 -25.04 -5.36
C ALA A 134 -0.09 -25.50 -5.40
N SER A 135 -0.61 -26.03 -4.30
CA SER A 135 -2.02 -26.43 -4.17
C SER A 135 -2.97 -25.23 -4.26
N LEU A 136 -2.63 -24.15 -3.55
CA LEU A 136 -3.40 -22.90 -3.58
C LEU A 136 -3.39 -22.28 -4.97
N TYR A 137 -2.22 -22.22 -5.62
CA TYR A 137 -2.10 -21.79 -7.02
C TYR A 137 -2.98 -22.60 -7.96
N THR A 138 -2.92 -23.92 -7.88
CA THR A 138 -3.70 -24.83 -8.72
C THR A 138 -5.21 -24.60 -8.53
N SER A 139 -5.61 -24.32 -7.30
CA SER A 139 -7.01 -24.03 -6.97
C SER A 139 -7.47 -22.68 -7.52
N ILE A 140 -6.63 -21.64 -7.43
CA ILE A 140 -6.88 -20.31 -7.98
C ILE A 140 -6.96 -20.35 -9.50
N ARG A 141 -6.03 -21.05 -10.15
CA ARG A 141 -5.92 -21.12 -11.61
C ARG A 141 -7.18 -21.67 -12.30
N LYS A 142 -7.99 -22.50 -11.62
CA LYS A 142 -9.28 -22.99 -12.15
C LYS A 142 -10.26 -21.88 -12.50
N TYR A 143 -10.03 -20.67 -11.98
CA TYR A 143 -10.84 -19.48 -12.23
C TYR A 143 -10.25 -18.56 -13.31
N CYS A 144 -9.14 -18.98 -13.93
CA CYS A 144 -8.42 -18.21 -14.94
C CYS A 144 -8.64 -18.79 -16.33
N ASP A 145 -8.89 -17.89 -17.29
CA ASP A 145 -8.93 -18.26 -18.69
C ASP A 145 -7.52 -18.69 -19.16
N ASP A 146 -7.46 -19.73 -20.01
CA ASP A 146 -6.23 -20.25 -20.62
C ASP A 146 -5.45 -19.21 -21.44
N LYS A 147 -6.05 -18.06 -21.74
CA LYS A 147 -5.40 -16.94 -22.44
C LYS A 147 -4.53 -16.08 -21.53
N THR A 148 -4.67 -16.21 -20.21
CA THR A 148 -3.80 -15.50 -19.25
C THR A 148 -2.44 -16.21 -19.19
N LEU A 149 -1.34 -15.48 -18.94
CA LEU A 149 0.05 -16.00 -18.82
C LEU A 149 0.24 -17.01 -17.66
N VAL A 150 -0.85 -17.55 -17.11
CA VAL A 150 -0.96 -18.37 -15.89
C VAL A 150 -1.06 -19.87 -16.24
N THR A 151 -0.70 -20.28 -17.46
CA THR A 151 -0.95 -21.63 -17.98
C THR A 151 0.05 -22.71 -17.56
N GLU A 152 1.13 -22.37 -16.87
CA GLU A 152 2.15 -23.36 -16.45
C GLU A 152 1.98 -23.77 -14.98
N GLN A 153 2.37 -24.98 -14.60
CA GLN A 153 2.34 -25.41 -13.20
C GLN A 153 3.52 -24.78 -12.43
N LEU A 154 3.29 -24.27 -11.21
CA LEU A 154 4.37 -23.72 -10.38
C LEU A 154 5.50 -24.73 -10.11
N ALA A 155 5.15 -26.01 -9.92
CA ALA A 155 6.12 -27.04 -9.61
C ALA A 155 7.04 -27.43 -10.79
N SER A 156 6.66 -27.10 -12.03
CA SER A 156 7.44 -27.47 -13.23
C SER A 156 8.50 -26.44 -13.63
N SER A 157 8.45 -25.21 -13.09
CA SER A 157 9.44 -24.16 -13.33
C SER A 157 9.56 -23.31 -12.07
N PRO A 158 10.62 -23.50 -11.25
CA PRO A 158 10.82 -22.72 -10.03
C PRO A 158 11.15 -21.25 -10.33
N ASP A 159 11.40 -20.91 -11.60
CA ASP A 159 11.61 -19.54 -12.01
C ASP A 159 10.28 -18.77 -11.98
N ASN A 160 10.32 -17.59 -11.38
CA ASN A 160 9.19 -16.66 -11.28
C ASN A 160 8.01 -17.19 -10.45
N ILE A 161 8.25 -18.03 -9.45
CA ILE A 161 7.19 -18.59 -8.59
C ILE A 161 6.28 -17.49 -8.05
N ALA A 162 6.86 -16.43 -7.49
CA ALA A 162 6.08 -15.38 -6.87
C ALA A 162 5.28 -14.60 -7.91
N LEU A 163 5.89 -14.22 -9.04
CA LEU A 163 5.17 -13.50 -10.09
C LEU A 163 4.05 -14.33 -10.71
N ARG A 164 4.27 -15.62 -11.00
CA ARG A 164 3.24 -16.53 -11.51
C ARG A 164 2.10 -16.70 -10.52
N TYR A 165 2.43 -16.93 -9.25
CA TYR A 165 1.43 -17.07 -8.18
C TYR A 165 0.60 -15.80 -8.04
N LEU A 166 1.27 -14.64 -7.95
CA LEU A 166 0.62 -13.35 -7.87
C LEU A 166 -0.22 -13.08 -9.13
N ALA A 167 0.23 -13.39 -10.33
CA ALA A 167 -0.59 -13.23 -11.54
C ALA A 167 -1.89 -14.06 -11.49
N ALA A 168 -1.83 -15.31 -11.00
CA ALA A 168 -3.03 -16.13 -10.80
C ALA A 168 -4.03 -15.47 -9.85
N VAL A 169 -3.53 -14.90 -8.75
CA VAL A 169 -4.37 -14.17 -7.79
C VAL A 169 -5.03 -12.93 -8.43
N GLU A 170 -4.40 -12.27 -9.42
CA GLU A 170 -5.05 -11.13 -10.11
C GLU A 170 -6.23 -11.57 -10.94
N CYS A 171 -6.08 -12.65 -11.69
CA CYS A 171 -7.15 -13.23 -12.49
C CYS A 171 -8.39 -13.53 -11.61
N LEU A 172 -8.19 -14.01 -10.38
CA LEU A 172 -9.27 -14.37 -9.47
C LEU A 172 -10.24 -13.20 -9.20
N SER A 173 -9.77 -11.96 -9.31
CA SER A 173 -10.53 -10.73 -9.07
C SER A 173 -11.81 -10.60 -9.91
N GLU A 174 -11.84 -11.25 -11.08
CA GLU A 174 -13.04 -11.28 -11.93
C GLU A 174 -14.17 -12.11 -11.34
N GLN A 175 -13.81 -13.20 -10.67
CA GLN A 175 -14.75 -14.20 -10.17
C GLN A 175 -15.23 -13.92 -8.74
N LEU A 176 -14.54 -13.05 -8.00
CA LEU A 176 -14.83 -12.82 -6.57
C LEU A 176 -16.28 -12.41 -6.30
N VAL A 177 -16.93 -11.65 -7.17
CA VAL A 177 -18.32 -11.21 -6.95
C VAL A 177 -19.29 -12.40 -7.03
N ASN A 178 -19.08 -13.28 -8.01
CA ASN A 178 -20.07 -14.28 -8.39
C ASN A 178 -19.79 -15.69 -7.82
N LYS A 179 -18.59 -15.92 -7.26
CA LYS A 179 -18.14 -17.26 -6.84
C LYS A 179 -17.63 -17.24 -5.41
N GLU A 180 -18.37 -17.90 -4.50
CA GLU A 180 -17.98 -18.04 -3.09
C GLU A 180 -16.64 -18.74 -2.90
N GLU A 181 -16.38 -19.80 -3.67
CA GLU A 181 -15.11 -20.51 -3.60
C GLU A 181 -13.91 -19.66 -4.06
N ALA A 182 -14.09 -18.79 -5.05
CA ALA A 182 -13.05 -17.83 -5.44
C ALA A 182 -12.72 -16.86 -4.30
N ARG A 183 -13.74 -16.45 -3.55
CA ARG A 183 -13.58 -15.59 -2.37
C ARG A 183 -12.85 -16.26 -1.23
N LYS A 184 -13.13 -17.54 -0.95
CA LYS A 184 -12.39 -18.34 0.04
C LYS A 184 -10.92 -18.47 -0.35
N LEU A 185 -10.63 -18.71 -1.63
CA LEU A 185 -9.25 -18.78 -2.12
C LEU A 185 -8.51 -17.44 -2.00
N TYR A 186 -9.18 -16.32 -2.32
CA TYR A 186 -8.59 -14.99 -2.13
C TYR A 186 -8.34 -14.69 -0.65
N ALA A 187 -9.29 -15.04 0.20
CA ALA A 187 -9.15 -14.90 1.64
C ALA A 187 -7.92 -15.67 2.13
N ARG A 188 -7.76 -16.94 1.74
CA ARG A 188 -6.57 -17.74 2.08
C ARG A 188 -5.27 -17.10 1.59
N HIS A 189 -5.28 -16.51 0.39
CA HIS A 189 -4.14 -15.72 -0.09
C HIS A 189 -3.81 -14.56 0.87
N LEU A 190 -4.80 -13.81 1.33
CA LEU A 190 -4.56 -12.69 2.24
C LEU A 190 -4.00 -13.12 3.59
N ALA A 191 -4.46 -14.25 4.14
CA ALA A 191 -3.93 -14.79 5.39
C ALA A 191 -2.47 -15.24 5.25
N SER A 192 -2.11 -15.87 4.14
CA SER A 192 -0.76 -16.39 3.91
C SER A 192 0.24 -15.33 3.42
N PHE A 193 -0.22 -14.38 2.59
CA PHE A 193 0.67 -13.47 1.83
C PHE A 193 0.35 -11.98 2.04
N GLY A 194 -0.70 -11.65 2.79
CA GLY A 194 -1.10 -10.27 3.07
C GLY A 194 -1.87 -9.59 1.93
N PRO A 195 -2.23 -8.30 2.11
CA PRO A 195 -3.05 -7.54 1.17
C PRO A 195 -2.32 -7.18 -0.12
N ARG A 196 -3.10 -6.85 -1.15
CA ARG A 196 -2.59 -6.49 -2.48
C ARG A 196 -3.24 -5.23 -3.05
N ASP A 197 -2.47 -4.40 -3.73
CA ASP A 197 -3.03 -3.31 -4.55
C ASP A 197 -3.63 -3.86 -5.87
N ASN A 198 -4.80 -4.49 -5.80
CA ASN A 198 -5.58 -4.83 -6.99
C ASN A 198 -6.79 -3.89 -7.11
N ALA A 199 -6.71 -2.94 -8.04
CA ALA A 199 -7.74 -1.94 -8.29
C ALA A 199 -9.12 -2.53 -8.61
N GLN A 200 -9.20 -3.72 -9.22
CA GLN A 200 -10.49 -4.37 -9.51
C GLN A 200 -11.11 -5.02 -8.27
N VAL A 201 -10.33 -5.74 -7.46
CA VAL A 201 -10.78 -6.27 -6.16
C VAL A 201 -11.28 -5.14 -5.27
N MET A 202 -10.47 -4.08 -5.25
CA MET A 202 -10.73 -2.85 -4.54
C MET A 202 -12.01 -2.15 -5.05
N ALA A 203 -12.22 -2.02 -6.36
CA ALA A 203 -13.40 -1.39 -6.96
C ALA A 203 -14.70 -2.21 -6.84
N LYS A 204 -14.61 -3.54 -6.74
CA LYS A 204 -15.77 -4.44 -6.62
C LYS A 204 -16.37 -4.50 -5.21
N GLY A 205 -15.85 -3.73 -4.26
CA GLY A 205 -16.59 -3.10 -3.15
C GLY A 205 -17.75 -3.88 -2.54
N PHE A 206 -17.52 -4.51 -1.39
CA PHE A 206 -18.46 -5.16 -0.46
C PHE A 206 -19.39 -6.26 -0.98
N SER A 207 -19.78 -6.26 -2.26
CA SER A 207 -20.57 -7.33 -2.85
C SER A 207 -19.82 -8.67 -2.90
N LEU A 208 -18.54 -8.65 -2.55
CA LEU A 208 -17.73 -9.85 -2.40
C LEU A 208 -18.24 -10.67 -1.20
N TYR A 209 -18.40 -10.13 -0.01
CA TYR A 209 -18.56 -10.96 1.19
C TYR A 209 -19.85 -10.65 1.96
N THR A 210 -20.99 -11.01 1.39
CA THR A 210 -22.34 -10.86 1.99
C THR A 210 -22.73 -12.06 2.87
N ASN A 211 -21.77 -12.69 3.54
CA ASN A 211 -22.10 -13.78 4.45
C ASN A 211 -22.72 -13.18 5.72
N ASP A 212 -23.78 -13.82 6.22
CA ASP A 212 -24.37 -13.49 7.52
C ASP A 212 -23.37 -13.80 8.64
N ALA A 213 -23.37 -13.03 9.72
CA ALA A 213 -22.43 -13.22 10.84
C ALA A 213 -22.49 -14.63 11.46
N SER A 214 -23.65 -15.29 11.35
CA SER A 214 -23.88 -16.68 11.78
C SER A 214 -23.14 -17.72 10.93
N GLU A 215 -22.67 -17.35 9.75
CA GLU A 215 -21.88 -18.23 8.88
C GLU A 215 -20.39 -18.24 9.25
N TYR A 216 -19.90 -17.24 10.00
CA TYR A 216 -18.50 -17.18 10.42
C TYR A 216 -18.13 -18.29 11.41
N GLU A 217 -19.06 -18.68 12.28
CA GLU A 217 -18.83 -19.73 13.29
C GLU A 217 -18.48 -21.08 12.67
N LYS A 218 -18.88 -21.29 11.40
CA LYS A 218 -18.60 -22.51 10.63
C LYS A 218 -17.20 -22.52 9.98
N LEU A 219 -16.50 -21.39 9.99
CA LEU A 219 -15.17 -21.25 9.40
C LEU A 219 -14.07 -21.62 10.40
N GLY A 220 -12.97 -22.19 9.91
CA GLY A 220 -11.75 -22.33 10.70
C GLY A 220 -11.08 -20.97 10.96
N GLU A 221 -10.21 -20.88 11.97
CA GLU A 221 -9.60 -19.60 12.37
C GLU A 221 -8.81 -18.93 11.24
N LEU A 222 -8.08 -19.72 10.44
CA LEU A 222 -7.37 -19.22 9.25
C LEU A 222 -8.33 -18.60 8.24
N ASP A 223 -9.48 -19.24 8.00
CA ASP A 223 -10.50 -18.76 7.06
C ASP A 223 -11.23 -17.52 7.59
N LYS A 224 -11.43 -17.40 8.90
CA LYS A 224 -11.98 -16.19 9.54
C LYS A 224 -11.02 -15.01 9.37
N ASN A 225 -9.74 -15.21 9.65
CA ASN A 225 -8.72 -14.16 9.51
C ASN A 225 -8.59 -13.69 8.06
N ALA A 226 -8.48 -14.65 7.15
CA ALA A 226 -8.53 -14.49 5.71
C ALA A 226 -9.71 -13.61 5.25
N LEU A 227 -10.93 -13.93 5.72
CA LEU A 227 -12.15 -13.19 5.40
C LEU A 227 -12.10 -11.76 5.94
N LEU A 228 -11.64 -11.58 7.17
CA LEU A 228 -11.50 -10.27 7.82
C LEU A 228 -10.57 -9.36 7.02
N LEU A 229 -9.37 -9.84 6.66
CA LEU A 229 -8.40 -9.08 5.88
C LEU A 229 -8.96 -8.68 4.51
N ALA A 230 -9.74 -9.56 3.87
CA ALA A 230 -10.40 -9.26 2.60
C ALA A 230 -11.40 -8.11 2.75
N LYS A 231 -12.24 -8.16 3.79
CA LYS A 231 -13.23 -7.12 4.07
C LYS A 231 -12.57 -5.79 4.43
N VAL A 232 -11.51 -5.80 5.23
CA VAL A 232 -10.68 -4.63 5.56
C VAL A 232 -10.14 -3.96 4.31
N GLN A 233 -9.50 -4.73 3.43
CA GLN A 233 -8.87 -4.21 2.21
C GLN A 233 -9.91 -3.59 1.28
N THR A 234 -11.05 -4.25 1.14
CA THR A 234 -12.20 -3.75 0.39
C THR A 234 -12.69 -2.42 0.96
N LEU A 235 -12.88 -2.35 2.29
CA LEU A 235 -13.35 -1.16 3.01
C LEU A 235 -12.40 0.02 2.89
N LYS A 236 -11.09 -0.20 3.07
CA LYS A 236 -10.07 0.84 2.93
C LYS A 236 -10.14 1.53 1.57
N TYR A 237 -10.35 0.76 0.50
CA TYR A 237 -10.43 1.33 -0.83
C TYR A 237 -11.73 2.09 -1.09
N VAL A 238 -12.89 1.44 -0.89
CA VAL A 238 -14.17 2.05 -1.31
C VAL A 238 -14.61 3.19 -0.41
N ALA A 239 -14.32 3.12 0.89
CA ALA A 239 -14.59 4.23 1.80
C ALA A 239 -13.58 5.37 1.62
N ASN A 240 -12.52 5.15 0.82
CA ASN A 240 -11.35 6.03 0.75
C ASN A 240 -10.95 6.46 2.17
N ALA A 241 -10.95 5.50 3.09
CA ALA A 241 -10.66 5.69 4.50
C ALA A 241 -9.15 5.96 4.66
N LYS A 242 -8.72 7.10 4.11
CA LYS A 242 -7.44 7.73 4.43
C LYS A 242 -7.47 8.10 5.91
N GLU A 243 -6.29 8.33 6.49
CA GLU A 243 -6.16 8.92 7.83
C GLU A 243 -7.17 10.06 8.00
N LEU A 244 -8.17 9.82 8.85
CA LEU A 244 -9.22 10.77 9.11
C LEU A 244 -8.73 11.75 10.16
N LYS A 245 -8.79 13.04 9.81
CA LYS A 245 -8.63 14.10 10.80
C LYS A 245 -9.86 14.11 11.68
N PHE A 246 -9.73 13.65 12.92
CA PHE A 246 -10.71 13.88 13.97
C PHE A 246 -10.79 15.41 14.18
N LYS A 247 -11.87 16.03 13.69
CA LYS A 247 -12.14 17.46 13.92
C LYS A 247 -12.75 17.64 15.31
N MET A 248 -12.06 17.17 16.34
CA MET A 248 -12.44 17.46 17.73
C MET A 248 -11.63 18.67 18.16
N LYS A 249 -12.31 19.75 18.53
CA LYS A 249 -11.68 20.98 19.01
C LYS A 249 -11.89 21.09 20.52
N PRO A 250 -10.90 20.71 21.34
CA PRO A 250 -11.01 20.95 22.78
C PRO A 250 -11.05 22.45 23.06
N THR A 251 -11.64 22.84 24.19
CA THR A 251 -11.44 24.18 24.74
C THR A 251 -9.95 24.44 25.02
N THR A 252 -9.52 25.70 25.10
CA THR A 252 -8.12 26.04 25.42
C THR A 252 -7.63 25.42 26.73
N GLN A 253 -8.51 25.35 27.73
CA GLN A 253 -8.22 24.70 29.02
C GLN A 253 -7.97 23.20 28.84
N ASN A 254 -8.85 22.52 28.09
CA ASN A 254 -8.74 21.09 27.81
C ASN A 254 -7.50 20.77 26.97
N TYR A 255 -7.11 21.68 26.06
CA TYR A 255 -5.88 21.54 25.26
C TYR A 255 -4.62 21.50 26.14
N ASN A 256 -4.48 22.44 27.08
CA ASN A 256 -3.32 22.47 27.98
C ASN A 256 -3.23 21.21 28.84
N GLN A 257 -4.36 20.75 29.37
CA GLN A 257 -4.42 19.52 30.14
C GLN A 257 -4.04 18.31 29.27
N SER A 258 -4.54 18.25 28.04
CA SER A 258 -4.23 17.17 27.10
C SER A 258 -2.75 17.10 26.73
N SER A 259 -2.07 18.23 26.58
CA SER A 259 -0.64 18.25 26.26
C SER A 259 0.21 17.65 27.38
N MET A 260 -0.17 17.88 28.64
CA MET A 260 0.50 17.26 29.80
C MET A 260 0.25 15.75 29.86
N ILE A 261 -0.97 15.31 29.52
CA ILE A 261 -1.36 13.89 29.46
C ILE A 261 -0.64 13.19 28.31
N PHE A 262 -0.61 13.81 27.13
CA PHE A 262 -0.05 13.22 25.91
C PHE A 262 1.43 12.86 26.07
N ASN A 263 2.23 13.75 26.65
CA ASN A 263 3.65 13.49 26.91
C ASN A 263 3.87 12.26 27.80
N LYS A 264 2.95 11.98 28.74
CA LYS A 264 3.03 10.78 29.58
C LYS A 264 2.52 9.53 28.84
N LEU A 265 1.51 9.67 27.98
CA LEU A 265 1.03 8.59 27.13
C LEU A 265 2.03 8.19 26.03
N GLU A 266 2.99 9.05 25.70
CA GLU A 266 4.13 8.70 24.84
C GLU A 266 5.23 7.93 25.58
N SER A 267 5.30 8.01 26.91
CA SER A 267 6.31 7.33 27.72
C SER A 267 6.27 5.81 27.52
N ASP A 268 7.44 5.17 27.41
CA ASP A 268 7.58 3.71 27.37
C ASP A 268 7.50 3.05 28.76
N ASN A 269 7.33 3.87 29.82
CA ASN A 269 7.09 3.39 31.17
C ASN A 269 5.60 3.09 31.39
N ASP A 270 5.26 1.82 31.59
CA ASP A 270 3.89 1.35 31.84
C ASP A 270 3.19 2.05 33.00
N LYS A 271 3.92 2.40 34.06
CA LYS A 271 3.35 3.12 35.20
C LYS A 271 2.96 4.54 34.82
N ASP A 272 3.84 5.26 34.12
CA ASP A 272 3.55 6.63 33.68
C ASP A 272 2.34 6.66 32.73
N TRP A 273 2.23 5.64 31.87
CA TRP A 273 1.12 5.48 30.94
C TRP A 273 -0.21 5.23 31.67
N GLN A 274 -0.23 4.30 32.64
CA GLN A 274 -1.43 4.02 33.45
C GLN A 274 -1.83 5.20 34.34
N ASP A 275 -0.85 5.89 34.93
CA ASP A 275 -1.08 7.11 35.72
C ASP A 275 -1.67 8.22 34.84
N ALA A 276 -1.25 8.31 33.57
CA ALA A 276 -1.80 9.26 32.61
C ALA A 276 -3.25 8.95 32.23
N ILE A 277 -3.58 7.68 32.00
CA ILE A 277 -4.97 7.24 31.76
C ILE A 277 -5.84 7.60 32.97
N SER A 278 -5.43 7.18 34.18
CA SER A 278 -6.18 7.43 35.41
C SER A 278 -6.41 8.93 35.66
N ALA A 279 -5.37 9.75 35.45
CA ALA A 279 -5.48 11.21 35.56
C ALA A 279 -6.44 11.81 34.52
N THR A 280 -6.51 11.23 33.32
CA THR A 280 -7.42 11.66 32.27
C THR A 280 -8.86 11.32 32.62
N GLU A 281 -9.13 10.09 33.10
CA GLU A 281 -10.47 9.69 33.53
C GLU A 281 -10.95 10.54 34.70
N GLN A 282 -10.10 10.73 35.72
CA GLN A 282 -10.43 11.60 36.85
C GLN A 282 -10.72 13.04 36.39
N TYR A 283 -9.97 13.55 35.42
CA TYR A 283 -10.23 14.88 34.84
C TYR A 283 -11.58 14.94 34.13
N ILE A 284 -11.92 13.92 33.33
CA ILE A 284 -13.21 13.81 32.65
C ILE A 284 -14.39 13.70 33.62
N GLU A 285 -14.23 12.96 34.71
CA GLU A 285 -15.28 12.75 35.72
C GLU A 285 -15.47 13.96 36.63
N SER A 286 -14.37 14.62 37.01
CA SER A 286 -14.40 15.72 37.99
C SER A 286 -14.80 17.06 37.39
N ASN A 287 -14.84 17.18 36.07
CA ASN A 287 -15.17 18.41 35.36
C ASN A 287 -16.40 18.20 34.48
N ASP A 288 -17.21 19.24 34.32
CA ASP A 288 -18.30 19.24 33.35
C ASP A 288 -17.74 19.40 31.92
N ILE A 289 -17.10 18.33 31.44
CA ILE A 289 -16.49 18.30 30.11
C ILE A 289 -17.56 18.01 29.07
N ASP A 290 -17.63 18.87 28.06
CA ASP A 290 -18.52 18.70 26.93
C ASP A 290 -18.21 17.41 26.13
N LYS A 291 -19.19 16.95 25.36
CA LYS A 291 -19.14 15.69 24.61
C LYS A 291 -18.00 15.65 23.58
N GLU A 292 -17.69 16.77 22.93
CA GLU A 292 -16.61 16.86 21.94
C GLU A 292 -15.23 16.75 22.60
N SER A 293 -15.04 17.45 23.71
CA SER A 293 -13.83 17.38 24.52
C SER A 293 -13.62 15.98 25.14
N LYS A 294 -14.67 15.29 25.59
CA LYS A 294 -14.58 13.88 26.03
C LYS A 294 -14.09 12.98 24.89
N GLY A 295 -14.69 13.13 23.71
CA GLY A 295 -14.25 12.42 22.50
C GLY A 295 -12.77 12.66 22.18
N PHE A 296 -12.30 13.89 22.32
CA PHE A 296 -10.89 14.22 22.11
C PHE A 296 -9.94 13.45 23.04
N PHE A 297 -10.23 13.39 24.35
CA PHE A 297 -9.43 12.63 25.30
C PHE A 297 -9.47 11.12 25.03
N TYR A 298 -10.64 10.56 24.74
CA TYR A 298 -10.75 9.15 24.40
C TYR A 298 -9.99 8.80 23.12
N ASN A 299 -10.02 9.67 22.12
CA ASN A 299 -9.24 9.50 20.89
C ASN A 299 -7.72 9.53 21.14
N ILE A 300 -7.24 10.38 22.04
CA ILE A 300 -5.82 10.41 22.43
C ILE A 300 -5.40 9.08 23.08
N ILE A 301 -6.17 8.60 24.07
CA ILE A 301 -5.84 7.34 24.76
C ILE A 301 -5.90 6.16 23.79
N MET A 302 -6.96 6.09 22.97
CA MET A 302 -7.12 5.08 21.93
C MET A 302 -5.93 5.09 20.95
N THR A 303 -5.48 6.27 20.49
CA THR A 303 -4.35 6.38 19.56
C THR A 303 -3.03 5.96 20.21
N SER A 304 -2.79 6.35 21.46
CA SER A 304 -1.61 5.89 22.21
C SER A 304 -1.61 4.38 22.42
N ALA A 305 -2.77 3.81 22.78
CA ALA A 305 -2.94 2.36 22.94
C ALA A 305 -2.65 1.60 21.63
N PHE A 306 -3.09 2.13 20.49
CA PHE A 306 -2.77 1.59 19.16
C PHE A 306 -1.27 1.55 18.91
N LEU A 307 -0.57 2.66 19.15
CA LEU A 307 0.86 2.80 18.87
C LEU A 307 1.75 1.93 19.79
N LYS A 308 1.21 1.47 20.92
CA LYS A 308 1.92 0.65 21.92
C LYS A 308 1.39 -0.79 22.00
N ASP A 309 0.64 -1.24 20.98
CA ASP A 309 0.06 -2.59 20.90
C ASP A 309 -0.78 -2.98 22.16
N ARG A 310 -1.49 -2.02 22.76
CA ARG A 310 -2.34 -2.20 23.95
C ARG A 310 -3.79 -2.45 23.56
N TYR A 311 -4.03 -3.62 22.98
CA TYR A 311 -5.30 -3.98 22.33
C TYR A 311 -6.55 -3.83 23.20
N GLU A 312 -6.54 -4.31 24.46
CA GLU A 312 -7.73 -4.23 25.32
C GLU A 312 -8.10 -2.79 25.67
N VAL A 313 -7.09 -1.94 25.94
CA VAL A 313 -7.30 -0.52 26.21
C VAL A 313 -7.78 0.19 24.95
N TYR A 314 -7.24 -0.15 23.78
CA TYR A 314 -7.76 0.37 22.52
C TYR A 314 -9.26 0.06 22.38
N GLN A 315 -9.67 -1.20 22.61
CA GLN A 315 -11.07 -1.61 22.47
C GLN A 315 -11.99 -0.86 23.43
N GLU A 316 -11.58 -0.71 24.68
CA GLU A 316 -12.32 0.03 25.70
C GLU A 316 -12.53 1.50 25.27
N TYR A 317 -11.44 2.17 24.90
CA TYR A 317 -11.48 3.59 24.57
C TYR A 317 -12.11 3.88 23.21
N ALA A 318 -12.02 2.95 22.26
CA ALA A 318 -12.78 3.00 21.02
C ALA A 318 -14.30 2.91 21.30
N GLY A 319 -14.73 2.04 22.23
CA GLY A 319 -16.11 1.97 22.68
C GLY A 319 -16.57 3.27 23.34
N LYS A 320 -15.81 3.76 24.34
CA LYS A 320 -16.07 5.05 25.00
C LYS A 320 -16.17 6.19 23.99
N LEU A 321 -15.28 6.23 23.01
CA LEU A 321 -15.29 7.23 21.94
C LEU A 321 -16.58 7.16 21.10
N LEU A 322 -16.98 5.97 20.66
CA LEU A 322 -18.19 5.76 19.84
C LEU A 322 -19.47 6.14 20.60
N ASP A 323 -19.54 5.85 21.90
CA ASP A 323 -20.72 6.09 22.73
C ASP A 323 -20.84 7.55 23.20
N ASN A 324 -19.70 8.21 23.44
CA ASN A 324 -19.65 9.50 24.11
C ASN A 324 -19.22 10.66 23.22
N SER A 325 -19.16 10.51 21.89
CA SER A 325 -18.82 11.62 20.99
C SER A 325 -19.72 11.70 19.76
N ASP A 326 -19.94 12.91 19.27
CA ASP A 326 -20.71 13.16 18.04
C ASP A 326 -19.83 12.93 16.81
N LEU A 327 -19.39 11.68 16.63
CA LEU A 327 -18.64 11.28 15.46
C LEU A 327 -19.54 11.29 14.22
N GLY A 328 -19.05 11.92 13.15
CA GLY A 328 -19.56 11.71 11.81
C GLY A 328 -19.34 10.27 11.34
N VAL A 329 -20.13 9.83 10.38
CA VAL A 329 -20.14 8.44 9.88
C VAL A 329 -18.75 7.95 9.46
N GLN A 330 -17.93 8.81 8.82
CA GLN A 330 -16.57 8.44 8.44
C GLN A 330 -15.66 8.14 9.63
N GLN A 331 -15.78 8.89 10.72
CA GLN A 331 -14.97 8.66 11.92
C GLN A 331 -15.40 7.38 12.62
N LYS A 332 -16.71 7.11 12.72
CA LYS A 332 -17.23 5.83 13.23
C LYS A 332 -16.72 4.65 12.41
N LEU A 333 -16.78 4.77 11.08
CA LEU A 333 -16.28 3.76 10.15
C LEU A 333 -14.78 3.48 10.37
N PHE A 334 -13.96 4.52 10.52
CA PHE A 334 -12.53 4.38 10.76
C PHE A 334 -12.22 3.68 12.09
N VAL A 335 -12.93 4.03 13.16
CA VAL A 335 -12.77 3.39 14.47
C VAL A 335 -13.13 1.90 14.38
N GLU A 336 -14.29 1.56 13.81
CA GLU A 336 -14.73 0.16 13.70
C GLU A 336 -13.81 -0.67 12.76
N LEU A 337 -13.30 -0.06 11.68
CA LEU A 337 -12.29 -0.68 10.81
C LEU A 337 -11.02 -1.06 11.58
N ASN A 338 -10.49 -0.13 12.39
CA ASN A 338 -9.26 -0.35 13.14
C ASN A 338 -9.46 -1.35 14.29
N ARG A 339 -10.63 -1.36 14.94
CA ARG A 339 -10.97 -2.41 15.91
C ARG A 339 -10.91 -3.79 15.29
N GLY A 340 -11.47 -3.95 14.09
CA GLY A 340 -11.42 -5.20 13.35
C GLY A 340 -10.00 -5.64 13.01
N LEU A 341 -9.18 -4.72 12.50
CA LEU A 341 -7.76 -4.95 12.19
C LEU A 341 -6.94 -5.42 13.39
N LEU A 342 -7.05 -4.70 14.50
CA LEU A 342 -6.32 -5.01 15.72
C LEU A 342 -6.71 -6.37 16.31
N LEU A 343 -7.99 -6.74 16.25
CA LEU A 343 -8.44 -8.05 16.72
C LEU A 343 -7.91 -9.19 15.85
N SER A 344 -7.73 -8.97 14.54
CA SER A 344 -7.05 -9.92 13.65
C SER A 344 -5.59 -10.12 14.05
N GLU A 345 -4.87 -9.05 14.39
CA GLU A 345 -3.45 -9.13 14.80
C GLU A 345 -3.24 -9.95 16.07
N VAL A 346 -4.21 -10.00 16.99
CA VAL A 346 -4.18 -10.84 18.20
C VAL A 346 -4.88 -12.20 18.05
N GLY A 347 -5.25 -12.59 16.82
CA GLY A 347 -5.89 -13.89 16.56
C GLY A 347 -7.34 -14.01 17.04
N ARG A 348 -8.03 -12.88 17.21
CA ARG A 348 -9.47 -12.80 17.57
C ARG A 348 -10.31 -12.43 16.34
N SER A 349 -10.12 -13.15 15.24
CA SER A 349 -10.66 -12.79 13.92
C SER A 349 -12.19 -12.76 13.89
N GLU A 350 -12.85 -13.65 14.62
CA GLU A 350 -14.31 -13.68 14.70
C GLU A 350 -14.90 -12.40 15.30
N GLU A 351 -14.29 -11.90 16.37
CA GLU A 351 -14.70 -10.64 16.98
C GLU A 351 -14.37 -9.46 16.05
N GLY A 352 -13.21 -9.52 15.40
CA GLY A 352 -12.83 -8.52 14.41
C GLY A 352 -13.84 -8.42 13.25
N LEU A 353 -14.35 -9.55 12.75
CA LEU A 353 -15.36 -9.59 11.69
C LEU A 353 -16.64 -8.82 12.07
N LYS A 354 -17.07 -8.91 13.34
CA LYS A 354 -18.24 -8.16 13.84
C LYS A 354 -18.06 -6.65 13.71
N TYR A 355 -16.85 -6.14 13.96
CA TYR A 355 -16.55 -4.70 13.81
C TYR A 355 -16.41 -4.29 12.34
N ILE A 356 -15.83 -5.15 11.51
CA ILE A 356 -15.78 -4.89 10.07
C ILE A 356 -17.18 -4.81 9.47
N ASP A 357 -18.12 -5.68 9.86
CA ASP A 357 -19.51 -5.61 9.40
C ASP A 357 -20.20 -4.32 9.83
N LYS A 358 -19.96 -3.84 11.06
CA LYS A 358 -20.43 -2.52 11.49
C LYS A 358 -19.87 -1.41 10.61
N ALA A 359 -18.58 -1.46 10.28
CA ALA A 359 -17.95 -0.46 9.43
C ALA A 359 -18.51 -0.48 7.98
N ILE A 360 -18.85 -1.65 7.46
CA ILE A 360 -19.54 -1.83 6.16
C ILE A 360 -20.93 -1.19 6.20
N ASN A 361 -21.70 -1.44 7.25
CA ASN A 361 -23.03 -0.84 7.41
C ASN A 361 -22.97 0.68 7.47
N LEU A 362 -22.04 1.24 8.26
CA LEU A 362 -21.80 2.69 8.33
C LEU A 362 -21.45 3.27 6.96
N TYR A 363 -20.63 2.59 6.16
CA TYR A 363 -20.34 3.02 4.79
C TYR A 363 -21.61 3.08 3.91
N HIS A 364 -22.46 2.06 3.99
CA HIS A 364 -23.71 2.04 3.23
C HIS A 364 -24.67 3.16 3.64
N GLU A 365 -24.79 3.45 4.94
CA GLU A 365 -25.54 4.59 5.46
C GLU A 365 -25.00 5.92 4.94
N GLN A 366 -23.68 6.09 4.92
CA GLN A 366 -23.05 7.29 4.36
C GLN A 366 -23.39 7.45 2.88
N LYS A 367 -23.29 6.37 2.09
CA LYS A 367 -23.57 6.42 0.66
C LYS A 367 -25.04 6.71 0.35
N ALA A 368 -25.95 6.23 1.20
CA ALA A 368 -27.38 6.48 1.07
C ALA A 368 -27.74 7.95 1.37
N SER A 369 -27.07 8.60 2.32
CA SER A 369 -27.34 10.01 2.68
C SER A 369 -26.80 11.05 1.69
N ILE A 370 -25.97 10.64 0.73
CA ILE A 370 -25.41 11.49 -0.33
C ILE A 370 -26.27 11.46 -1.61
N LYS A 371 -27.20 10.50 -1.73
CA LYS A 371 -28.19 10.43 -2.81
C LYS A 371 -29.46 11.18 -2.43
#